data_AF-A0A4V2LPN5-F1
#
_entry.id   AF-A0A4V2LPN5-F1
#
_cell.length_a   1.000
_cell.length_b   1.000
_cell.length_c   1.000
_cell.angle_alpha   90.00
_cell.angle_beta   90.00
_cell.angle_gamma   90.00
#
_symmetry.space_group_name_H-M   'P 1'
#
loop_
_entity.id
_entity.type
_entity.pdbx_description
1 polymer ?
#
loop_
_entity_poly.entity_id
_entity_poly.type
_entity_poly.pdbx_seq_one_letter_code
_entity_poly.pdbx_strand_id
1 'polypeptide(L)'
;MIKILLWLCLFIGAIVLWKIFFKIHINQHFQQFKIKQLADLDKLASTSTKSLSTHEVRIDEVEEYEQQLFDGVCQIFFERELAERNLSHAIVVQEDVLRKMPAKTQTQIRKLDLGEWSIYWTFYDQSLEYYVGRYGVFYTHVDRFGEEHKFEMKDAHSHV
;
A
#
# COMPACT_ATOMS: atom_id res chain seq x y z
N MET A 1 -41.43 -15.36 14.30
CA MET A 1 -40.53 -14.35 14.91
C MET A 1 -39.13 -14.92 15.16
N ILE A 2 -38.96 -16.01 15.93
CA ILE A 2 -37.65 -16.64 16.18
C ILE A 2 -36.87 -17.08 14.92
N LYS A 3 -37.57 -17.61 13.90
CA LYS A 3 -36.94 -18.04 12.63
C LYS A 3 -36.27 -16.90 11.86
N ILE A 4 -36.84 -15.69 11.95
CA ILE A 4 -36.31 -14.50 11.27
C ILE A 4 -35.07 -13.99 12.00
N LEU A 5 -35.08 -14.03 13.35
CA LEU A 5 -33.94 -13.68 14.17
C LEU A 5 -32.74 -14.61 13.93
N LEU A 6 -32.99 -15.92 13.79
CA LEU A 6 -31.96 -16.90 13.46
C LEU A 6 -31.31 -16.66 12.09
N TRP A 7 -32.13 -16.33 11.08
CA TRP A 7 -31.63 -15.96 9.74
C TRP A 7 -30.78 -14.69 9.77
N LEU A 8 -31.18 -13.70 10.56
CA LEU A 8 -30.41 -12.46 10.73
C LEU A 8 -29.05 -12.72 11.38
N CYS A 9 -28.99 -13.54 12.44
CA CYS A 9 -27.73 -13.90 13.09
C CYS A 9 -26.78 -14.66 12.15
N LEU A 10 -27.30 -15.60 11.36
CA LEU A 10 -26.50 -16.31 10.36
C LEU A 10 -25.96 -15.36 9.29
N PHE A 11 -26.78 -14.41 8.83
CA PHE A 11 -26.37 -13.44 7.82
C PHE A 11 -25.23 -12.54 8.31
N ILE A 12 -25.32 -12.04 9.55
CA ILE A 12 -24.25 -11.25 10.17
C ILE A 12 -22.97 -12.07 10.32
N GLY A 13 -23.07 -13.32 10.77
CA GLY A 13 -21.93 -14.23 10.88
C GLY A 13 -21.25 -14.48 9.53
N ALA A 14 -22.05 -14.67 8.47
CA ALA A 14 -21.54 -14.87 7.11
C ALA A 14 -20.78 -13.64 6.57
N ILE A 15 -21.25 -12.42 6.87
CA ILE A 15 -20.56 -11.18 6.46
C ILE A 15 -19.18 -11.07 7.13
N VAL A 16 -19.10 -11.37 8.43
CA VAL A 16 -17.83 -11.33 9.17
C VAL A 16 -16.84 -12.36 8.63
N LEU A 17 -17.31 -13.59 8.41
CA LEU A 17 -16.50 -14.66 7.80
C LEU A 17 -16.03 -14.28 6.39
N TRP A 18 -16.90 -13.67 5.58
CA TRP A 18 -16.55 -13.21 4.23
C TRP A 18 -15.44 -12.15 4.26
N LYS A 19 -15.52 -11.15 5.16
CA LYS A 19 -14.44 -10.14 5.27
C LYS A 19 -13.10 -10.75 5.67
N ILE A 20 -13.11 -11.70 6.61
CA ILE A 20 -11.89 -12.40 7.05
C ILE A 20 -11.33 -13.23 5.90
N PHE A 21 -12.18 -13.97 5.19
CA PHE A 21 -11.77 -14.78 4.04
C PHE A 21 -11.23 -13.92 2.90
N PHE A 22 -11.83 -12.76 2.64
CA PHE A 22 -11.35 -11.83 1.62
C PHE A 22 -9.98 -11.23 1.99
N LYS A 23 -9.75 -10.87 3.27
CA LYS A 23 -8.43 -10.41 3.77
C LYS A 23 -7.37 -11.51 3.62
N ILE A 24 -7.73 -12.77 3.91
CA ILE A 24 -6.83 -13.92 3.76
C ILE A 24 -6.59 -14.26 2.28
N HIS A 25 -7.61 -14.23 1.43
CA HIS A 25 -7.49 -14.58 0.02
C HIS A 25 -6.61 -13.59 -0.74
N ILE A 26 -6.73 -12.29 -0.43
CA ILE A 26 -5.81 -11.26 -0.94
C ILE A 26 -4.38 -11.60 -0.49
N ASN A 27 -4.16 -11.79 0.82
CA ASN A 27 -2.85 -12.14 1.39
C ASN A 27 -2.27 -13.47 0.84
N GLN A 28 -3.11 -14.46 0.53
CA GLN A 28 -2.69 -15.74 -0.04
C GLN A 28 -2.28 -15.63 -1.51
N HIS A 29 -2.97 -14.80 -2.30
CA HIS A 29 -2.54 -14.50 -3.67
C HIS A 29 -1.18 -13.79 -3.67
N PHE A 30 -0.91 -12.93 -2.66
CA PHE A 30 0.40 -12.29 -2.43
C PHE A 30 1.51 -13.30 -2.06
N GLN A 31 1.23 -14.26 -1.17
CA GLN A 31 2.18 -15.32 -0.82
C GLN A 31 2.51 -16.22 -2.03
N GLN A 32 1.54 -16.51 -2.90
CA GLN A 32 1.79 -17.27 -4.12
C GLN A 32 2.69 -16.55 -5.12
N PHE A 33 2.67 -15.21 -5.17
CA PHE A 33 3.63 -14.43 -5.97
C PHE A 33 5.04 -14.51 -5.41
N LYS A 34 5.22 -14.37 -4.09
CA LYS A 34 6.54 -14.58 -3.44
C LYS A 34 7.05 -16.00 -3.67
N ILE A 35 6.21 -17.02 -3.47
CA ILE A 35 6.57 -18.43 -3.69
C ILE A 35 6.90 -18.70 -5.17
N LYS A 36 6.19 -18.07 -6.12
CA LYS A 36 6.49 -18.20 -7.55
C LYS A 36 7.81 -17.51 -7.93
N GLN A 37 8.12 -16.34 -7.37
CA GLN A 37 9.40 -15.68 -7.59
C GLN A 37 10.55 -16.49 -7.00
N LEU A 38 10.38 -17.02 -5.78
CA LEU A 38 11.35 -17.90 -5.14
C LEU A 38 11.56 -19.18 -5.96
N ALA A 39 10.49 -19.79 -6.48
CA ALA A 39 10.56 -20.98 -7.32
C ALA A 39 11.22 -20.71 -8.69
N ASP A 40 11.05 -19.52 -9.26
CA ASP A 40 11.71 -19.13 -10.53
C ASP A 40 13.20 -18.80 -10.29
N LEU A 41 13.55 -18.28 -9.11
CA LEU A 41 14.92 -18.08 -8.65
C LEU A 41 15.64 -19.43 -8.39
N ASP A 42 14.99 -20.38 -7.75
CA ASP A 42 15.49 -21.75 -7.54
C ASP A 42 15.72 -22.50 -8.86
N LYS A 43 14.85 -22.25 -9.84
CA LYS A 43 14.99 -22.79 -11.20
C LYS A 43 16.22 -22.24 -11.93
N LEU A 44 16.61 -20.98 -11.66
CA LEU A 44 17.86 -20.36 -12.12
C LEU A 44 19.08 -20.81 -11.31
N ALA A 45 18.91 -21.05 -10.00
CA ALA A 45 19.97 -21.48 -9.08
C ALA A 45 20.40 -22.95 -9.26
N SER A 46 19.57 -23.78 -9.91
CA SER A 46 19.86 -25.19 -10.22
C SER A 46 21.10 -25.41 -11.12
N THR A 47 21.77 -24.34 -11.59
CA THR A 47 23.03 -24.42 -12.35
C THR A 47 24.28 -24.04 -11.53
N SER A 48 24.15 -23.52 -10.30
CA SER A 48 25.32 -23.04 -9.54
C SER A 48 25.36 -23.58 -8.11
N THR A 49 26.09 -24.67 -7.93
CA THR A 49 26.34 -25.28 -6.62
C THR A 49 27.12 -24.35 -5.66
N LYS A 50 26.52 -24.18 -4.47
CA LYS A 50 27.19 -24.07 -3.15
C LYS A 50 27.70 -22.68 -2.69
N SER A 51 26.78 -21.77 -2.36
CA SER A 51 26.99 -20.64 -1.40
C SER A 51 25.68 -19.90 -1.01
N LEU A 52 24.51 -20.54 -1.09
CA LEU A 52 23.23 -19.81 -1.20
C LEU A 52 22.58 -19.40 0.15
N SER A 53 22.71 -20.17 1.23
CA SER A 53 21.89 -19.92 2.42
C SER A 53 22.22 -18.61 3.18
N THR A 54 23.48 -18.17 3.21
CA THR A 54 23.83 -16.89 3.88
C THR A 54 23.46 -15.69 3.01
N HIS A 55 23.47 -15.85 1.69
CA HIS A 55 23.11 -14.78 0.77
C HIS A 55 21.61 -14.56 0.73
N GLU A 56 20.83 -15.63 0.71
CA GLU A 56 19.36 -15.60 0.68
C GLU A 56 18.79 -15.00 1.96
N VAL A 57 19.26 -15.42 3.14
CA VAL A 57 18.87 -14.80 4.43
C VAL A 57 19.19 -13.31 4.46
N ARG A 58 20.35 -12.91 3.93
CA ARG A 58 20.74 -11.50 3.87
C ARG A 58 19.91 -10.69 2.88
N ILE A 59 19.41 -11.30 1.79
CA ILE A 59 18.50 -10.64 0.86
C ILE A 59 17.16 -10.40 1.54
N ASP A 60 16.61 -11.43 2.20
CA ASP A 60 15.30 -11.35 2.86
C ASP A 60 15.29 -10.30 3.99
N GLU A 61 16.35 -10.23 4.79
CA GLU A 61 16.54 -9.19 5.82
C GLU A 61 16.60 -7.76 5.22
N VAL A 62 17.27 -7.60 4.08
CA VAL A 62 17.36 -6.30 3.40
C VAL A 62 15.99 -5.89 2.86
N GLU A 63 15.24 -6.84 2.28
CA GLU A 63 13.89 -6.57 1.78
C GLU A 63 12.93 -6.18 2.91
N GLU A 64 12.95 -6.90 4.05
CA GLU A 64 12.11 -6.55 5.21
C GLU A 64 12.45 -5.15 5.74
N TYR A 65 13.74 -4.82 5.84
CA TYR A 65 14.19 -3.50 6.26
C TYR A 65 13.75 -2.39 5.29
N GLU A 66 13.83 -2.62 3.97
CA GLU A 66 13.37 -1.63 3.00
C GLU A 66 11.85 -1.44 3.06
N GLN A 67 11.08 -2.50 3.33
CA GLN A 67 9.64 -2.39 3.57
C GLN A 67 9.34 -1.58 4.85
N GLN A 68 10.16 -1.74 5.90
CA GLN A 68 10.12 -0.90 7.12
C GLN A 68 10.45 0.56 6.86
N LEU A 69 11.43 0.82 6.01
CA LEU A 69 11.78 2.17 5.59
C LEU A 69 10.60 2.83 4.84
N PHE A 70 9.94 2.12 3.92
CA PHE A 70 8.80 2.65 3.19
C PHE A 70 7.66 3.07 4.14
N ASP A 71 7.26 2.20 5.07
CA ASP A 71 6.21 2.51 6.05
C ASP A 71 6.58 3.73 6.91
N GLY A 72 7.84 3.80 7.36
CA GLY A 72 8.33 4.92 8.17
C GLY A 72 8.26 6.27 7.43
N VAL A 73 8.60 6.28 6.14
CA VAL A 73 8.47 7.49 5.31
C VAL A 73 7.00 7.88 5.14
N CYS A 74 6.11 6.91 4.96
CA CYS A 74 4.67 7.16 4.86
C CYS A 74 4.12 7.75 6.15
N GLN A 75 4.52 7.24 7.30
CA GLN A 75 4.13 7.78 8.60
C GLN A 75 4.59 9.25 8.76
N ILE A 76 5.85 9.55 8.47
CA ILE A 76 6.38 10.93 8.50
C ILE A 76 5.60 11.84 7.54
N PHE A 77 5.19 11.31 6.38
CA PHE A 77 4.41 12.07 5.42
C PHE A 77 3.01 12.40 5.94
N PHE A 78 2.34 11.44 6.59
CA PHE A 78 1.04 11.65 7.24
C PHE A 78 1.12 12.70 8.36
N GLU A 79 2.15 12.63 9.22
CA GLU A 79 2.37 13.55 10.33
C GLU A 79 2.58 15.01 9.90
N ARG A 80 3.00 15.25 8.65
CA ARG A 80 3.18 16.61 8.12
C ARG A 80 1.88 17.31 7.76
N GLU A 81 0.78 16.56 7.60
CA GLU A 81 -0.54 17.09 7.26
C GLU A 81 -0.51 18.12 6.11
N LEU A 82 0.25 17.82 5.05
CA LEU A 82 0.38 18.72 3.89
C LEU A 82 -1.01 19.08 3.31
N ALA A 83 -1.15 20.32 2.83
CA ALA A 83 -2.41 20.79 2.24
C ALA A 83 -2.18 21.37 0.84
N GLU A 84 -1.11 20.95 0.17
CA GLU A 84 -0.75 21.47 -1.15
C GLU A 84 -1.75 21.00 -2.22
N ARG A 85 -2.34 21.94 -2.94
CA ARG A 85 -3.36 21.67 -3.95
C ARG A 85 -2.94 22.07 -5.35
N ASN A 86 -1.86 22.85 -5.45
CA ASN A 86 -1.34 23.31 -6.72
C ASN A 86 -0.56 22.19 -7.40
N LEU A 87 -1.06 21.75 -8.56
CA LEU A 87 -0.41 20.74 -9.40
C LEU A 87 1.03 21.13 -9.78
N SER A 88 1.34 22.42 -9.90
CA SER A 88 2.70 22.88 -10.19
C SER A 88 3.70 22.52 -9.09
N HIS A 89 3.24 22.29 -7.86
CA HIS A 89 4.07 21.86 -6.73
C HIS A 89 4.11 20.34 -6.57
N ALA A 90 3.34 19.58 -7.36
CA ALA A 90 3.29 18.12 -7.27
C ALA A 90 4.67 17.48 -7.46
N ILE A 91 5.50 18.01 -8.36
CA ILE A 91 6.87 17.51 -8.58
C ILE A 91 7.72 17.70 -7.32
N VAL A 92 7.59 18.84 -6.63
CA VAL A 92 8.36 19.11 -5.40
C VAL A 92 7.95 18.17 -4.28
N VAL A 93 6.64 17.95 -4.12
CA VAL A 93 6.11 16.96 -3.16
C VAL A 93 6.59 15.55 -3.52
N GLN A 94 6.54 15.20 -4.81
CA GLN A 94 6.99 13.91 -5.33
C GLN A 94 8.45 13.63 -4.95
N GLU A 95 9.35 14.57 -5.27
CA GLU A 95 10.79 14.43 -5.04
C GLU A 95 11.15 14.45 -3.56
N ASP A 96 10.50 15.29 -2.74
CA ASP A 96 10.79 15.34 -1.30
C ASP A 96 10.46 14.02 -0.60
N VAL A 97 9.41 13.32 -1.03
CA VAL A 97 9.08 11.99 -0.52
C VAL A 97 10.00 10.95 -1.12
N LEU A 98 10.14 10.93 -2.46
CA LEU A 98 10.91 9.91 -3.18
C LEU A 98 12.36 9.81 -2.69
N ARG A 99 13.02 10.92 -2.39
CA ARG A 99 14.42 10.92 -1.90
C ARG A 99 14.61 10.20 -0.57
N LYS A 100 13.53 9.98 0.20
CA LYS A 100 13.55 9.28 1.49
C LYS A 100 13.11 7.82 1.36
N MET A 101 12.51 7.45 0.23
CA MET A 101 11.97 6.12 -0.02
C MET A 101 13.08 5.10 -0.38
N PRO A 102 12.82 3.79 -0.27
CA PRO A 102 13.72 2.75 -0.77
C PRO A 102 14.06 2.93 -2.26
N ALA A 103 15.24 2.47 -2.67
CA ALA A 103 15.78 2.74 -4.01
C ALA A 103 14.92 2.18 -5.16
N LYS A 104 14.21 1.07 -4.96
CA LYS A 104 13.32 0.48 -5.98
C LYS A 104 11.92 1.09 -6.01
N THR A 105 11.67 2.13 -5.22
CA THR A 105 10.36 2.79 -5.18
C THR A 105 10.04 3.43 -6.52
N GLN A 106 8.89 3.10 -7.07
CA GLN A 106 8.38 3.72 -8.28
C GLN A 106 7.41 4.83 -7.90
N THR A 107 7.34 5.87 -8.73
CA THR A 107 6.46 7.00 -8.48
C THR A 107 5.84 7.55 -9.75
N GLN A 108 4.62 8.06 -9.64
CA GLN A 108 3.87 8.60 -10.77
C GLN A 108 2.96 9.74 -10.31
N ILE A 109 3.01 10.87 -11.01
CA ILE A 109 1.98 11.91 -10.92
C ILE A 109 0.89 11.58 -11.95
N ARG A 110 -0.36 11.49 -11.49
CA ARG A 110 -1.54 11.24 -12.32
C ARG A 110 -2.40 12.50 -12.35
N LYS A 111 -2.76 12.94 -13.57
CA LYS A 111 -3.81 13.93 -13.76
C LYS A 111 -5.11 13.16 -13.98
N LEU A 112 -6.13 13.50 -13.22
CA LEU A 112 -7.44 12.88 -13.26
C LEU A 112 -8.43 13.85 -13.89
N ASP A 113 -9.67 13.41 -14.02
CA ASP A 113 -10.73 14.26 -14.56
C ASP A 113 -11.00 15.47 -13.64
N LEU A 114 -11.65 16.50 -14.19
CA LEU A 114 -12.09 17.67 -13.42
C LEU A 114 -10.97 18.48 -12.73
N GLY A 115 -9.71 18.32 -13.16
CA GLY A 115 -8.57 19.03 -12.60
C GLY A 115 -8.03 18.41 -11.30
N GLU A 116 -8.52 17.23 -10.94
CA GLU A 116 -8.01 16.43 -9.83
C GLU A 116 -6.67 15.80 -10.21
N TRP A 117 -5.86 15.47 -9.22
CA TRP A 117 -4.57 14.84 -9.45
C TRP A 117 -4.13 14.01 -8.25
N SER A 118 -3.27 13.03 -8.49
CA SER A 118 -2.62 12.29 -7.42
C SER A 118 -1.15 12.05 -7.67
N ILE A 119 -0.40 11.82 -6.59
CA ILE A 119 0.96 11.28 -6.63
C ILE A 119 0.89 9.89 -6.01
N TYR A 120 1.37 8.91 -6.76
CA TYR A 120 1.41 7.53 -6.34
C TYR A 120 2.86 7.11 -6.14
N TRP A 121 3.18 6.46 -5.03
CA TRP A 121 4.44 5.76 -4.81
C TRP A 121 4.14 4.29 -4.53
N THR A 122 4.96 3.40 -5.07
CA THR A 122 4.81 1.95 -4.90
C THR A 122 6.14 1.29 -4.63
N PHE A 123 6.13 0.32 -3.73
CA PHE A 123 7.29 -0.48 -3.39
C PHE A 123 6.81 -1.88 -3.01
N TYR A 124 7.10 -2.89 -3.84
CA TYR A 124 6.49 -4.21 -3.74
C TYR A 124 4.96 -4.12 -3.65
N ASP A 125 4.38 -4.57 -2.52
CA ASP A 125 2.94 -4.57 -2.25
C ASP A 125 2.48 -3.34 -1.46
N GLN A 126 3.40 -2.45 -1.08
CA GLN A 126 3.11 -1.21 -0.38
C GLN A 126 2.81 -0.08 -1.35
N SER A 127 1.96 0.84 -0.92
CA SER A 127 1.67 2.03 -1.69
C SER A 127 1.43 3.25 -0.82
N LEU A 128 1.69 4.41 -1.39
CA LEU A 128 1.29 5.71 -0.85
C LEU A 128 0.62 6.49 -1.98
N GLU A 129 -0.57 7.02 -1.71
CA GLU A 129 -1.27 7.93 -2.59
C GLU A 129 -1.52 9.26 -1.87
N TYR A 130 -1.08 10.34 -2.51
CA TYR A 130 -1.45 11.71 -2.19
C TYR A 130 -2.44 12.18 -3.25
N TYR A 131 -3.72 12.19 -2.94
CA TYR A 131 -4.80 12.57 -3.85
C TYR A 131 -5.34 13.95 -3.51
N VAL A 132 -5.41 14.81 -4.52
CA VAL A 132 -6.01 16.14 -4.44
C VAL A 132 -7.27 16.16 -5.29
N GLY A 133 -8.40 16.20 -4.61
CA GLY A 133 -9.71 16.30 -5.23
C GLY A 133 -10.33 17.67 -5.04
N ARG A 134 -11.50 17.86 -5.64
CA ARG A 134 -12.28 19.10 -5.47
C ARG A 134 -12.68 19.39 -4.02
N TYR A 135 -12.86 18.35 -3.21
CA TYR A 135 -13.43 18.45 -1.86
C TYR A 135 -12.39 18.41 -0.74
N GLY A 136 -11.12 18.23 -1.09
CA GLY A 136 -10.07 18.08 -0.10
C GLY A 136 -8.86 17.32 -0.61
N VAL A 137 -7.96 17.06 0.34
CA VAL A 137 -6.73 16.30 0.14
C VAL A 137 -6.85 14.99 0.92
N PHE A 138 -6.46 13.89 0.31
CA PHE A 138 -6.66 12.54 0.83
C PHE A 138 -5.35 11.76 0.74
N TYR A 139 -4.95 11.14 1.83
CA TYR A 139 -3.81 10.22 1.88
C TYR A 139 -4.32 8.81 2.03
N THR A 140 -3.77 7.90 1.24
CA THR A 140 -3.99 6.47 1.42
C THR A 140 -2.64 5.77 1.41
N HIS A 141 -2.34 5.02 2.45
CA HIS A 141 -1.13 4.19 2.52
C HIS A 141 -1.54 2.74 2.77
N VAL A 142 -1.04 1.82 1.95
CA VAL A 142 -1.11 0.38 2.21
C VAL A 142 0.25 -0.05 2.74
N ASP A 143 0.28 -0.53 3.99
CA ASP A 143 1.52 -0.92 4.66
C ASP A 143 2.01 -2.32 4.26
N ARG A 144 3.17 -2.74 4.80
CA ARG A 144 3.75 -4.08 4.51
C ARG A 144 2.83 -5.25 4.86
N PHE A 145 1.84 -5.04 5.74
CA PHE A 145 0.89 -6.04 6.19
C PHE A 145 -0.42 -5.98 5.39
N GLY A 146 -0.52 -5.07 4.41
CA GLY A 146 -1.71 -4.83 3.61
C GLY A 146 -2.80 -4.07 4.36
N GLU A 147 -2.48 -3.41 5.47
CA GLU A 147 -3.43 -2.55 6.18
C GLU A 147 -3.47 -1.16 5.54
N GLU A 148 -4.69 -0.67 5.35
CA GLU A 148 -4.95 0.61 4.71
C GLU A 148 -5.10 1.71 5.76
N HIS A 149 -4.20 2.68 5.72
CA HIS A 149 -4.17 3.86 6.57
C HIS A 149 -4.64 5.07 5.76
N LYS A 150 -5.59 5.82 6.31
CA LYS A 150 -6.21 6.96 5.62
C LYS A 150 -6.16 8.22 6.46
N PHE A 151 -5.93 9.33 5.77
CA PHE A 151 -6.05 10.67 6.33
C PHE A 151 -6.79 11.55 5.33
N GLU A 152 -7.72 12.37 5.80
CA GLU A 152 -8.55 13.21 4.94
C GLU A 152 -8.59 14.63 5.49
N MET A 153 -8.26 15.61 4.65
CA MET A 153 -8.42 17.03 4.94
C MET A 153 -9.48 17.60 4.02
N LYS A 154 -10.71 17.70 4.55
CA LYS A 154 -11.88 18.21 3.82
C LYS A 154 -11.95 19.72 3.89
N ASP A 155 -12.47 20.33 2.82
CA ASP A 155 -12.78 21.75 2.84
C ASP A 155 -13.93 22.07 3.79
N ALA A 156 -13.80 23.17 4.54
CA ALA A 156 -14.83 23.65 5.48
C ALA A 156 -16.21 23.90 4.82
N HIS A 157 -16.24 24.04 3.49
CA HIS A 157 -17.44 24.27 2.70
C HIS A 157 -18.00 23.00 2.02
N SER A 158 -17.48 21.81 2.35
CA SER A 158 -17.91 20.53 1.75
C SER A 158 -19.20 19.95 2.35
N HIS A 159 -19.83 20.65 3.30
CA HIS A 159 -21.19 20.37 3.77
C HIS A 159 -22.21 21.18 2.96
N VAL A 160 -22.51 20.77 1.74
CA VAL A 160 -23.69 21.22 0.98
C VAL A 160 -24.40 19.99 0.42
#